data_AF-A0A2A3JM04-F1
#
_entry.id   AF-A0A2A3JM04-F1
#
_cell.length_a   1.000
_cell.length_b   1.000
_cell.length_c   1.000
_cell.angle_alpha   90.00
_cell.angle_beta   90.00
_cell.angle_gamma   90.00
#
_symmetry.space_group_name_H-M   'P 1'
#
loop_
_entity.id
_entity.type
_entity.pdbx_description
1 polymer ?
#
loop_
_entity_poly.entity_id
_entity_poly.type
_entity_poly.pdbx_seq_one_letter_code
_entity_poly.pdbx_strand_id
1 'polypeptide(L)'
;MGTGIVANAAVTLPGSLPGLRTFATVVWLGAALLLILLAVGYLRQRALRVHAADPVAAQFFGAPPVALLTVGAGALVLGRRLIGLEAALRLDWALWSLGTVLGLVTACTVPYLMVTRHRFAPDAAFGGWLMPVVPPMVSAATGALLVPHAPAGQLRLALLLGCYAMLGLGFIAALLVLAMIYGRLVHHDVPAATVVPTVWIGLGALGQSVTAVGALAAVAPSALPAPYARGAAVAALLGGVSVWGFAMLWLALAAGLTARTVRGGLPFAPTWWSFIFPVGACVTATSALAARTGSQLFTWAAVVLYVLVVIAWMVVVSRSLRYAAGHMRRRPVIKHARRRPAEPDARRGVAPVLRGTVRSSTTDGRPVSEARVTLLDPAGDVVGIALTAEDGSYAFTGLEADQYTVVVAGYPARAASLTLDAAGQDAFDLTMAHDEG
;
A
#
# COMPACT_ATOMS: atom_id res chain seq x y z
N MET A 1 -6.04 5.94 -1.33
CA MET A 1 -6.33 4.70 -2.09
C MET A 1 -7.45 3.87 -1.44
N GLY A 2 -7.21 3.18 -0.31
CA GLY A 2 -8.20 2.29 0.32
C GLY A 2 -9.58 2.93 0.57
N THR A 3 -9.63 4.06 1.27
CA THR A 3 -10.89 4.81 1.49
C THR A 3 -11.59 5.18 0.18
N GLY A 4 -10.83 5.54 -0.85
CA GLY A 4 -11.40 5.91 -2.15
C GLY A 4 -12.06 4.71 -2.86
N ILE A 5 -11.49 3.50 -2.77
CA ILE A 5 -12.10 2.34 -3.42
C ILE A 5 -13.39 1.91 -2.72
N VAL A 6 -13.51 2.11 -1.40
CA VAL A 6 -14.75 1.83 -0.66
C VAL A 6 -15.87 2.71 -1.21
N ALA A 7 -15.58 3.99 -1.46
CA ALA A 7 -16.53 4.89 -2.09
C ALA A 7 -16.86 4.49 -3.53
N ASN A 8 -15.84 4.25 -4.36
CA ASN A 8 -16.05 3.96 -5.78
C ASN A 8 -16.76 2.62 -6.01
N ALA A 9 -16.44 1.58 -5.23
CA ALA A 9 -17.09 0.26 -5.32
C ALA A 9 -18.57 0.30 -4.90
N ALA A 10 -18.95 1.23 -4.02
CA ALA A 10 -20.33 1.38 -3.59
C ALA A 10 -21.30 1.63 -4.77
N VAL A 11 -20.84 2.41 -5.76
CA VAL A 11 -21.67 2.81 -6.90
C VAL A 11 -21.58 1.83 -8.08
N THR A 12 -20.78 0.76 -7.97
CA THR A 12 -20.75 -0.33 -8.95
C THR A 12 -21.68 -1.47 -8.57
N LEU A 13 -22.15 -1.55 -7.33
CA LEU A 13 -23.01 -2.64 -6.88
C LEU A 13 -24.30 -2.75 -7.71
N PRO A 14 -24.73 -3.97 -8.08
CA PRO A 14 -26.02 -4.16 -8.73
C PRO A 14 -27.16 -3.85 -7.76
N GLY A 15 -28.10 -3.01 -8.18
CA GLY A 15 -29.24 -2.56 -7.36
C GLY A 15 -29.03 -1.20 -6.71
N SER A 16 -30.12 -0.62 -6.18
CA SER A 16 -30.11 0.70 -5.56
C SER A 16 -30.51 0.61 -4.09
N LEU A 17 -29.52 0.63 -3.20
CA LEU A 17 -29.77 0.80 -1.76
C LEU A 17 -29.94 2.30 -1.44
N PRO A 18 -31.07 2.72 -0.85
CA PRO A 18 -31.25 4.09 -0.38
C PRO A 18 -30.10 4.49 0.55
N GLY A 19 -29.53 5.68 0.35
CA GLY A 19 -28.44 6.21 1.17
C GLY A 19 -27.02 5.72 0.85
N LEU A 20 -26.84 4.62 0.11
CA LEU A 20 -25.52 4.08 -0.24
C LEU A 20 -24.65 5.08 -1.01
N ARG A 21 -25.26 5.81 -1.95
CA ARG A 21 -24.56 6.86 -2.70
C ARG A 21 -24.15 8.04 -1.81
N THR A 22 -24.98 8.41 -0.82
CA THR A 22 -24.65 9.47 0.13
C THR A 22 -23.48 9.05 1.01
N PHE A 23 -23.51 7.83 1.56
CA PHE A 23 -22.39 7.22 2.26
C PHE A 23 -21.11 7.25 1.40
N ALA A 24 -21.19 6.76 0.17
CA ALA A 24 -20.05 6.72 -0.75
C ALA A 24 -19.48 8.11 -1.03
N THR A 25 -20.34 9.12 -1.18
CA THR A 25 -19.92 10.51 -1.41
C THR A 25 -19.16 11.08 -0.22
N VAL A 26 -19.64 10.82 1.02
CA VAL A 26 -18.94 11.24 2.25
C VAL A 26 -17.58 10.55 2.38
N VAL A 27 -17.53 9.24 2.12
CA VAL A 27 -16.27 8.48 2.15
C VAL A 27 -15.29 8.98 1.09
N TRP A 28 -15.76 9.33 -0.11
CA TRP A 28 -14.93 9.92 -1.17
C TRP A 28 -14.38 11.29 -0.78
N LEU A 29 -15.20 12.18 -0.19
CA LEU A 29 -14.73 13.47 0.32
C LEU A 29 -13.63 13.28 1.39
N GLY A 30 -13.81 12.31 2.30
CA GLY A 30 -12.78 11.92 3.26
C GLY A 30 -11.50 11.42 2.58
N ALA A 31 -11.62 10.63 1.51
CA ALA A 31 -10.46 10.16 0.73
C ALA A 31 -9.72 11.31 0.03
N ALA A 32 -10.45 12.29 -0.52
CA ALA A 32 -9.87 13.48 -1.15
C ALA A 32 -9.14 14.35 -0.13
N LEU A 33 -9.72 14.57 1.05
CA LEU A 33 -9.07 15.28 2.14
C LEU A 33 -7.79 14.56 2.61
N LEU A 34 -7.86 13.25 2.82
CA LEU A 34 -6.69 12.45 3.21
C LEU A 34 -5.57 12.51 2.16
N LEU A 35 -5.92 12.48 0.87
CA LEU A 35 -4.94 12.62 -0.22
C LEU A 35 -4.18 13.94 -0.10
N ILE A 36 -4.88 15.06 0.11
CA ILE A 36 -4.27 16.39 0.25
C ILE A 36 -3.36 16.42 1.49
N LEU A 37 -3.86 15.98 2.64
CA LEU A 37 -3.12 16.02 3.91
C LEU A 37 -1.84 15.17 3.85
N LEU A 38 -1.94 13.95 3.31
CA LEU A 38 -0.80 13.04 3.20
C LEU A 38 0.20 13.50 2.14
N ALA A 39 -0.26 14.02 1.00
CA ALA A 39 0.63 14.56 -0.02
C ALA A 39 1.44 15.75 0.51
N VAL A 40 0.78 16.72 1.16
CA VAL A 40 1.45 17.87 1.78
C VAL A 40 2.40 17.41 2.89
N GLY A 41 1.95 16.48 3.74
CA GLY A 41 2.78 15.91 4.82
C GLY A 41 4.05 15.25 4.28
N TYR A 42 3.93 14.42 3.24
CA TYR A 42 5.06 13.72 2.63
C TYR A 42 6.05 14.67 1.94
N LEU A 43 5.54 15.62 1.15
CA LEU A 43 6.39 16.61 0.45
C LEU A 43 7.20 17.46 1.43
N ARG A 44 6.67 17.75 2.62
CA ARG A 44 7.38 18.49 3.67
C ARG A 44 8.54 17.71 4.29
N GLN A 45 8.48 16.38 4.32
CA GLN A 45 9.53 15.54 4.92
C GLN A 45 10.81 15.48 4.09
N ARG A 46 10.75 15.81 2.78
CA ARG A 46 11.89 15.72 1.84
C ARG A 46 12.60 14.35 1.86
N ALA A 47 11.88 13.29 2.20
CA ALA A 47 12.41 11.94 2.43
C ALA A 47 12.42 11.05 1.18
N LEU A 48 12.18 11.61 -0.02
CA LEU A 48 12.05 10.84 -1.26
C LEU A 48 13.30 9.99 -1.54
N ARG A 49 14.49 10.58 -1.42
CA ARG A 49 15.77 9.88 -1.70
C ARG A 49 15.99 8.72 -0.72
N VAL A 50 15.69 8.92 0.56
CA VAL A 50 15.84 7.92 1.61
C VAL A 50 14.91 6.73 1.34
N HIS A 51 13.63 6.99 1.06
CA HIS A 51 12.68 5.92 0.77
C HIS A 51 12.95 5.22 -0.56
N ALA A 52 13.56 5.90 -1.55
CA ALA A 52 13.96 5.28 -2.83
C ALA A 52 15.19 4.38 -2.71
N ALA A 53 16.05 4.62 -1.72
CA ALA A 53 17.20 3.77 -1.42
C ALA A 53 16.83 2.54 -0.57
N ASP A 54 15.65 2.54 0.07
CA ASP A 54 15.18 1.43 0.88
C ASP A 54 14.43 0.39 0.02
N PRO A 55 14.88 -0.89 -0.02
CA PRO A 55 14.34 -1.92 -0.91
C PRO A 55 12.87 -2.25 -0.67
N VAL A 56 12.36 -2.02 0.55
CA VAL A 56 10.98 -2.32 0.95
C VAL A 56 10.09 -1.10 0.75
N ALA A 57 10.51 0.06 1.22
CA ALA A 57 9.76 1.31 1.10
C ALA A 57 9.60 1.75 -0.36
N ALA A 58 10.62 1.53 -1.19
CA ALA A 58 10.55 1.84 -2.62
C ALA A 58 9.39 1.14 -3.34
N GLN A 59 9.01 -0.05 -2.90
CA GLN A 59 7.87 -0.79 -3.46
C GLN A 59 6.55 -0.03 -3.32
N PHE A 60 6.38 0.68 -2.19
CA PHE A 60 5.15 1.40 -1.88
C PHE A 60 5.01 2.73 -2.63
N PHE A 61 5.98 3.14 -3.46
CA PHE A 61 5.80 4.28 -4.37
C PHE A 61 4.68 4.09 -5.39
N GLY A 62 4.17 2.87 -5.58
CA GLY A 62 2.94 2.65 -6.33
C GLY A 62 1.67 3.18 -5.66
N ALA A 63 1.67 3.44 -4.34
CA ALA A 63 0.47 3.86 -3.62
C ALA A 63 -0.03 5.28 -3.97
N PRO A 64 0.83 6.32 -4.05
CA PRO A 64 0.40 7.66 -4.44
C PRO A 64 -0.27 7.74 -5.83
N PRO A 65 0.30 7.13 -6.91
CA PRO A 65 -0.37 7.01 -8.20
C PRO A 65 -1.80 6.47 -8.08
N VAL A 66 -1.98 5.33 -7.41
CA VAL A 66 -3.30 4.71 -7.27
C VAL A 66 -4.24 5.58 -6.44
N ALA A 67 -3.75 6.30 -5.43
CA ALA A 67 -4.56 7.24 -4.67
C ALA A 67 -5.10 8.39 -5.52
N LEU A 68 -4.26 8.98 -6.39
CA LEU A 68 -4.68 10.01 -7.34
C LEU A 68 -5.75 9.48 -8.30
N LEU A 69 -5.48 8.33 -8.93
CA LEU A 69 -6.39 7.68 -9.88
C LEU A 69 -7.76 7.36 -9.23
N THR A 70 -7.73 6.84 -8.00
CA THR A 70 -8.96 6.47 -7.27
C THR A 70 -9.80 7.70 -6.92
N VAL A 71 -9.17 8.78 -6.44
CA VAL A 71 -9.87 10.02 -6.10
C VAL A 71 -10.40 10.72 -7.34
N GLY A 72 -9.62 10.75 -8.43
CA GLY A 72 -10.02 11.27 -9.74
C GLY A 72 -11.27 10.58 -10.27
N ALA A 73 -11.24 9.25 -10.37
CA ALA A 73 -12.41 8.48 -10.81
C ALA A 73 -13.64 8.75 -9.95
N GLY A 74 -13.45 8.88 -8.63
CA GLY A 74 -14.51 9.23 -7.68
C GLY A 74 -15.13 10.61 -7.94
N ALA A 75 -14.36 11.57 -8.47
CA ALA A 75 -14.90 12.87 -8.88
C ALA A 75 -15.98 12.71 -9.96
N LEU A 76 -15.78 11.82 -10.95
CA LEU A 76 -16.79 11.55 -11.98
C LEU A 76 -17.96 10.73 -11.45
N VAL A 77 -17.71 9.63 -10.73
CA VAL A 77 -18.79 8.69 -10.36
C VAL A 77 -19.64 9.16 -9.17
N LEU A 78 -19.07 10.00 -8.30
CA LEU A 78 -19.71 10.55 -7.10
C LEU A 78 -19.76 12.07 -7.13
N GLY A 79 -18.61 12.73 -7.34
CA GLY A 79 -18.44 14.18 -7.21
C GLY A 79 -19.21 15.02 -8.22
N ARG A 80 -19.56 14.49 -9.41
CA ARG A 80 -20.23 15.25 -10.48
C ARG A 80 -21.54 15.93 -10.07
N ARG A 81 -22.23 15.41 -9.04
CA ARG A 81 -23.47 16.00 -8.50
C ARG A 81 -23.21 17.17 -7.55
N LEU A 82 -22.01 17.25 -6.97
CA LEU A 82 -21.61 18.29 -6.02
C LEU A 82 -20.92 19.47 -6.71
N ILE A 83 -19.98 19.18 -7.62
CA ILE A 83 -19.13 20.19 -8.26
C ILE A 83 -19.46 20.43 -9.74
N GLY A 84 -20.43 19.69 -10.28
CA GLY A 84 -20.77 19.71 -11.71
C GLY A 84 -19.88 18.80 -12.55
N LEU A 85 -20.35 18.46 -13.76
CA LEU A 85 -19.65 17.54 -14.67
C LEU A 85 -18.31 18.11 -15.14
N GLU A 86 -18.26 19.40 -15.49
CA GLU A 86 -17.05 20.02 -16.03
C GLU A 86 -15.92 20.07 -15.00
N ALA A 87 -16.20 20.49 -13.76
CA ALA A 87 -15.21 20.50 -12.69
C ALA A 87 -14.75 19.08 -12.34
N ALA A 88 -15.67 18.12 -12.31
CA ALA A 88 -15.35 16.71 -12.09
C ALA A 88 -14.44 16.15 -13.20
N LEU A 89 -14.70 16.48 -14.47
CA LEU A 89 -13.84 16.10 -15.61
C LEU A 89 -12.46 16.74 -15.53
N ARG A 90 -12.36 18.04 -15.24
CA ARG A 90 -11.06 18.71 -15.08
C ARG A 90 -10.25 18.11 -13.94
N LEU A 91 -10.90 17.82 -12.81
CA LEU A 91 -10.27 17.18 -11.66
C LEU A 91 -9.79 15.77 -12.00
N ASP A 92 -10.64 14.95 -12.63
CA ASP A 92 -10.27 13.59 -13.00
C ASP A 92 -9.16 13.59 -14.07
N TRP A 93 -9.23 14.41 -15.11
CA TRP A 93 -8.15 14.54 -16.09
C TRP A 93 -6.80 14.91 -15.44
N ALA A 94 -6.80 15.85 -14.49
CA ALA A 94 -5.58 16.26 -13.80
C ALA A 94 -5.00 15.13 -12.92
N LEU A 95 -5.84 14.53 -12.08
CA LEU A 95 -5.42 13.44 -11.17
C LEU A 95 -5.07 12.17 -11.94
N TRP A 96 -5.79 11.88 -13.02
CA TRP A 96 -5.57 10.73 -13.88
C TRP A 96 -4.26 10.86 -14.63
N SER A 97 -3.98 12.02 -15.23
CA SER A 97 -2.72 12.24 -15.95
C SER A 97 -1.52 12.16 -15.00
N LEU A 98 -1.59 12.84 -13.86
CA LEU A 98 -0.52 12.79 -12.85
C LEU A 98 -0.33 11.38 -12.29
N GLY A 99 -1.44 10.71 -11.94
CA GLY A 99 -1.42 9.34 -11.43
C GLY A 99 -0.88 8.34 -12.44
N THR A 100 -1.22 8.49 -13.72
CA THR A 100 -0.74 7.63 -14.81
C THR A 100 0.75 7.82 -15.04
N VAL A 101 1.23 9.05 -15.15
CA VAL A 101 2.66 9.36 -15.33
C VAL A 101 3.47 8.82 -14.15
N LEU A 102 3.07 9.12 -12.91
CA LEU A 102 3.75 8.60 -11.73
C LEU A 102 3.69 7.07 -11.67
N GLY A 103 2.55 6.48 -12.04
CA GLY A 103 2.36 5.04 -12.07
C GLY A 103 3.27 4.31 -13.05
N LEU A 104 3.42 4.85 -14.27
CA LEU A 104 4.34 4.33 -15.27
C LEU A 104 5.80 4.50 -14.83
N VAL A 105 6.14 5.67 -14.27
CA VAL A 105 7.48 5.92 -13.70
C VAL A 105 7.79 4.90 -12.62
N THR A 106 6.87 4.59 -11.71
CA THR A 106 7.11 3.60 -10.65
C THR A 106 7.18 2.17 -11.20
N ALA A 107 6.35 1.83 -12.18
CA ALA A 107 6.33 0.51 -12.82
C ALA A 107 7.65 0.20 -13.55
N CYS A 108 8.34 1.22 -14.05
CA CYS A 108 9.66 1.06 -14.67
C CYS A 108 10.81 1.20 -13.64
N THR A 109 10.76 2.22 -12.80
CA THR A 109 11.90 2.61 -11.95
C THR A 109 12.11 1.63 -10.80
N VAL A 110 11.04 1.14 -10.16
CA VAL A 110 11.21 0.25 -8.99
C VAL A 110 11.81 -1.10 -9.42
N PRO A 111 11.31 -1.81 -10.46
CA PRO A 111 11.98 -3.00 -10.95
C PRO A 111 13.41 -2.75 -11.43
N TYR A 112 13.68 -1.61 -12.08
CA TYR A 112 15.04 -1.23 -12.46
C TYR A 112 15.96 -1.10 -11.24
N LEU A 113 15.50 -0.44 -10.17
CA LEU A 113 16.26 -0.32 -8.93
C LEU A 113 16.42 -1.68 -8.23
N MET A 114 15.41 -2.55 -8.28
CA MET A 114 15.50 -3.91 -7.75
C MET A 114 16.61 -4.71 -8.42
N VAL A 115 16.79 -4.56 -9.73
CA VAL A 115 17.82 -5.27 -10.51
C VAL A 115 19.21 -4.64 -10.34
N THR A 116 19.29 -3.31 -10.28
CA THR A 116 20.57 -2.59 -10.36
C THR A 116 21.19 -2.21 -9.03
N ARG A 117 20.38 -2.02 -7.98
CA ARG A 117 20.84 -1.45 -6.70
C ARG A 117 20.53 -2.29 -5.47
N HIS A 118 19.57 -3.19 -5.55
CA HIS A 118 19.16 -4.01 -4.42
C HIS A 118 19.55 -5.47 -4.64
N ARG A 119 19.92 -6.17 -3.55
CA ARG A 119 20.13 -7.61 -3.55
C ARG A 119 19.03 -8.23 -2.71
N PHE A 120 18.39 -9.27 -3.25
CA PHE A 120 17.29 -9.97 -2.62
C PHE A 120 17.66 -11.43 -2.41
N ALA A 121 17.40 -11.95 -1.21
CA ALA A 121 17.50 -13.38 -0.94
C ALA A 121 16.43 -14.17 -1.72
N PRO A 122 16.60 -15.48 -1.95
CA PRO A 122 15.64 -16.31 -2.67
C PRO A 122 14.22 -16.30 -2.06
N ASP A 123 14.09 -16.06 -0.76
CA ASP A 123 12.83 -16.03 -0.01
C ASP A 123 12.24 -14.61 0.16
N ALA A 124 12.88 -13.59 -0.42
CA ALA A 124 12.55 -12.18 -0.19
C ALA A 124 11.26 -11.71 -0.88
N ALA A 125 10.70 -12.51 -1.79
CA ALA A 125 9.47 -12.15 -2.48
C ALA A 125 8.33 -11.92 -1.48
N PHE A 126 7.65 -10.78 -1.58
CA PHE A 126 6.50 -10.47 -0.73
C PHE A 126 5.47 -9.65 -1.50
N GLY A 127 4.26 -9.54 -0.95
CA GLY A 127 3.13 -8.90 -1.63
C GLY A 127 3.34 -7.44 -2.02
N GLY A 128 4.26 -6.72 -1.37
CA GLY A 128 4.59 -5.34 -1.71
C GLY A 128 5.20 -5.18 -3.11
N TRP A 129 5.84 -6.21 -3.67
CA TRP A 129 6.42 -6.16 -5.03
C TRP A 129 5.38 -5.92 -6.13
N LEU A 130 4.09 -6.12 -5.83
CA LEU A 130 2.99 -5.80 -6.74
C LEU A 130 2.67 -4.30 -6.79
N MET A 131 3.00 -3.55 -5.73
CA MET A 131 2.60 -2.14 -5.62
C MET A 131 3.07 -1.27 -6.79
N PRO A 132 4.31 -1.37 -7.30
CA PRO A 132 4.76 -0.54 -8.42
C PRO A 132 4.09 -0.87 -9.76
N VAL A 133 3.59 -2.09 -9.93
CA VAL A 133 3.10 -2.60 -11.23
C VAL A 133 1.56 -2.59 -11.35
N VAL A 134 0.85 -2.35 -10.25
CA VAL A 134 -0.62 -2.14 -10.23
C VAL A 134 -1.09 -0.80 -10.83
N PRO A 135 -0.41 0.35 -10.64
CA PRO A 135 -0.90 1.66 -11.10
C PRO A 135 -1.27 1.73 -12.59
N PRO A 136 -0.53 1.14 -13.54
CA PRO A 136 -0.94 1.10 -14.94
C PRO A 136 -2.32 0.46 -15.16
N MET A 137 -2.65 -0.63 -14.44
CA MET A 137 -3.97 -1.26 -14.54
C MET A 137 -5.09 -0.41 -13.95
N VAL A 138 -4.80 0.32 -12.87
CA VAL A 138 -5.75 1.29 -12.31
C VAL A 138 -5.96 2.44 -13.30
N SER A 139 -4.90 2.90 -13.97
CA SER A 139 -4.96 3.92 -15.02
C SER A 139 -5.83 3.46 -16.18
N ALA A 140 -5.73 2.18 -16.58
CA ALA A 140 -6.57 1.59 -17.61
C ALA A 140 -8.06 1.59 -17.23
N ALA A 141 -8.41 1.16 -16.01
CA ALA A 141 -9.81 1.11 -15.58
C ALA A 141 -10.43 2.49 -15.40
N THR A 142 -9.69 3.40 -14.76
CA THR A 142 -10.17 4.77 -14.49
C THR A 142 -10.16 5.62 -15.77
N GLY A 143 -9.19 5.41 -16.67
CA GLY A 143 -9.11 6.08 -17.96
C GLY A 143 -10.27 5.73 -18.89
N ALA A 144 -10.88 4.55 -18.74
CA ALA A 144 -12.11 4.20 -19.46
C ALA A 144 -13.26 5.20 -19.19
N LEU A 145 -13.31 5.83 -18.00
CA LEU A 145 -14.30 6.86 -17.70
C LEU A 145 -14.07 8.15 -18.51
N LEU A 146 -12.84 8.41 -18.93
CA LEU A 146 -12.43 9.61 -19.67
C LEU A 146 -12.55 9.43 -21.19
N VAL A 147 -12.49 8.20 -21.71
CA VAL A 147 -12.55 7.90 -23.15
C VAL A 147 -13.74 8.56 -23.86
N PRO A 148 -14.99 8.46 -23.37
CA PRO A 148 -16.13 9.10 -24.04
C PRO A 148 -16.04 10.63 -24.11
N HIS A 149 -15.25 11.25 -23.22
CA HIS A 149 -15.08 12.69 -23.10
C HIS A 149 -13.85 13.23 -23.85
N ALA A 150 -12.99 12.35 -24.37
CA ALA A 150 -11.89 12.75 -25.23
C ALA A 150 -12.40 13.19 -26.62
N PRO A 151 -11.70 14.12 -27.31
CA PRO A 151 -12.04 14.53 -28.67
C PRO A 151 -12.15 13.32 -29.61
N ALA A 152 -13.23 13.27 -30.40
CA ALA A 152 -13.46 12.17 -31.34
C ALA A 152 -12.33 12.07 -32.38
N GLY A 153 -12.10 10.85 -32.88
CA GLY A 153 -11.02 10.56 -33.83
C GLY A 153 -9.78 9.98 -33.15
N GLN A 154 -8.59 10.40 -33.60
CA GLN A 154 -7.32 9.78 -33.23
C GLN A 154 -6.99 9.90 -31.73
N LEU A 155 -7.34 11.02 -31.07
CA LEU A 155 -7.05 11.20 -29.64
C LEU A 155 -7.85 10.23 -28.76
N ARG A 156 -9.14 10.05 -29.03
CA ARG A 156 -9.97 9.07 -28.32
C ARG A 156 -9.50 7.64 -28.56
N LEU A 157 -9.15 7.31 -29.81
CA LEU A 157 -8.60 6.01 -30.15
C LEU A 157 -7.27 5.76 -29.42
N ALA A 158 -6.34 6.71 -29.46
CA ALA A 158 -5.05 6.62 -28.81
C ALA A 158 -5.18 6.46 -27.29
N LEU A 159 -6.11 7.18 -26.66
CA LEU A 159 -6.40 7.03 -25.24
C LEU A 159 -6.92 5.62 -24.90
N LEU A 160 -7.88 5.11 -25.68
CA LEU A 160 -8.42 3.77 -25.48
C LEU A 160 -7.33 2.70 -25.65
N LEU A 161 -6.53 2.77 -26.72
CA LEU A 161 -5.44 1.85 -26.98
C LEU A 161 -4.34 1.96 -25.91
N GLY A 162 -4.02 3.17 -25.44
CA GLY A 162 -3.12 3.42 -24.33
C GLY A 162 -3.60 2.75 -23.05
N CYS A 163 -4.89 2.83 -22.74
CA CYS A 163 -5.46 2.10 -21.61
C CYS A 163 -5.35 0.57 -21.76
N TYR A 164 -5.55 0.01 -22.96
CA TYR A 164 -5.29 -1.42 -23.21
C TYR A 164 -3.81 -1.78 -23.02
N ALA A 165 -2.88 -0.93 -23.48
CA ALA A 165 -1.46 -1.14 -23.29
C ALA A 165 -1.06 -1.13 -21.80
N MET A 166 -1.60 -0.19 -21.02
CA MET A 166 -1.37 -0.11 -19.57
C MET A 166 -1.99 -1.30 -18.81
N LEU A 167 -3.16 -1.79 -19.25
CA LEU A 167 -3.73 -3.03 -18.75
C LEU A 167 -2.78 -4.21 -19.00
N GLY A 168 -2.29 -4.37 -20.23
CA GLY A 168 -1.35 -5.43 -20.58
C GLY A 168 -0.05 -5.37 -19.77
N LEU A 169 0.56 -4.19 -19.69
CA LEU A 169 1.78 -3.93 -18.92
C LEU A 169 1.62 -4.40 -17.46
N GLY A 170 0.62 -3.87 -16.76
CA GLY A 170 0.45 -4.18 -15.34
C GLY A 170 -0.02 -5.61 -15.11
N PHE A 171 -0.85 -6.17 -15.99
CA PHE A 171 -1.36 -7.53 -15.83
C PHE A 171 -0.24 -8.57 -15.97
N ILE A 172 0.59 -8.46 -17.01
CA ILE A 172 1.72 -9.37 -17.21
C ILE A 172 2.73 -9.22 -16.07
N ALA A 173 3.08 -7.98 -15.70
CA ALA A 173 4.02 -7.74 -14.60
C ALA A 173 3.48 -8.29 -13.26
N ALA A 174 2.19 -8.12 -12.98
CA ALA A 174 1.55 -8.68 -11.79
C ALA A 174 1.58 -10.22 -11.78
N LEU A 175 1.38 -10.89 -12.93
CA LEU A 175 1.47 -12.35 -13.02
C LEU A 175 2.89 -12.86 -12.73
N LEU A 176 3.93 -12.19 -13.23
CA LEU A 176 5.32 -12.55 -12.93
C LEU A 176 5.60 -12.46 -11.42
N VAL A 177 5.19 -11.35 -10.80
CA VAL A 177 5.37 -11.15 -9.35
C VAL A 177 4.52 -12.12 -8.54
N LEU A 178 3.28 -12.41 -8.95
CA LEU A 178 2.41 -13.40 -8.31
C LEU A 178 3.02 -14.80 -8.35
N ALA A 179 3.62 -15.20 -9.47
CA ALA A 179 4.32 -16.47 -9.59
C ALA A 179 5.48 -16.58 -8.59
N MET A 180 6.25 -15.50 -8.42
CA MET A 180 7.34 -15.43 -7.45
C MET A 180 6.84 -15.48 -6.00
N ILE A 181 5.76 -14.74 -5.68
CA ILE A 181 5.14 -14.79 -4.35
C ILE A 181 4.60 -16.19 -4.07
N TYR A 182 3.91 -16.81 -5.03
CA TYR A 182 3.39 -18.16 -4.89
C TYR A 182 4.52 -19.18 -4.69
N GLY A 183 5.57 -19.11 -5.50
CA GLY A 183 6.77 -19.93 -5.33
C GLY A 183 7.37 -19.79 -3.92
N ARG A 184 7.48 -18.55 -3.43
CA ARG A 184 7.96 -18.27 -2.08
C ARG A 184 7.05 -18.77 -0.97
N LEU A 185 5.73 -18.73 -1.16
CA LEU A 185 4.76 -19.28 -0.20
C LEU A 185 4.76 -20.83 -0.16
N VAL A 186 5.19 -21.48 -1.23
CA VAL A 186 5.27 -22.95 -1.32
C VAL A 186 6.59 -23.48 -0.76
N HIS A 187 7.71 -22.81 -1.03
CA HIS A 187 9.04 -23.33 -0.72
C HIS A 187 9.63 -22.81 0.59
N HIS A 188 9.09 -21.73 1.17
CA HIS A 188 9.60 -21.12 2.38
C HIS A 188 8.50 -20.95 3.45
N ASP A 189 8.93 -20.68 4.68
CA ASP A 189 8.05 -20.48 5.80
C ASP A 189 7.01 -19.38 5.56
N VAL A 190 5.88 -19.51 6.24
CA VAL A 190 4.81 -18.51 6.23
C VAL A 190 5.41 -17.12 6.52
N PRO A 191 5.07 -16.08 5.73
CA PRO A 191 5.61 -14.75 5.96
C PRO A 191 5.39 -14.26 7.38
N ALA A 192 6.30 -13.39 7.84
CA ALA A 192 6.11 -12.68 9.11
C ALA A 192 4.71 -12.05 9.19
N ALA A 193 4.10 -12.08 10.38
CA ALA A 193 2.70 -11.67 10.58
C ALA A 193 2.42 -10.24 10.06
N THR A 194 3.37 -9.33 10.18
CA THR A 194 3.27 -7.94 9.69
C THR A 194 3.25 -7.82 8.16
N VAL A 195 3.74 -8.83 7.44
CA VAL A 195 3.82 -8.88 5.97
C VAL A 195 2.62 -9.59 5.35
N VAL A 196 1.95 -10.50 6.07
CA VAL A 196 0.78 -11.25 5.58
C VAL A 196 -0.32 -10.36 4.96
N PRO A 197 -0.67 -9.17 5.52
CA PRO A 197 -1.63 -8.28 4.88
C PRO A 197 -1.27 -7.92 3.42
N THR A 198 0.02 -7.87 3.07
CA THR A 198 0.47 -7.52 1.71
C THR A 198 0.15 -8.60 0.68
N VAL A 199 -0.09 -9.86 1.08
CA VAL A 199 -0.49 -10.94 0.15
C VAL A 199 -1.81 -10.61 -0.55
N TRP A 200 -2.68 -9.84 0.11
CA TRP A 200 -3.93 -9.36 -0.46
C TRP A 200 -3.73 -8.44 -1.66
N ILE A 201 -2.57 -7.78 -1.81
CA ILE A 201 -2.30 -6.91 -2.98
C ILE A 201 -2.42 -7.71 -4.28
N GLY A 202 -2.12 -9.01 -4.26
CA GLY A 202 -2.37 -9.94 -5.38
C GLY A 202 -3.83 -10.01 -5.82
N LEU A 203 -4.76 -10.10 -4.86
CA LEU A 203 -6.19 -10.05 -5.13
C LEU A 203 -6.58 -8.74 -5.82
N GLY A 204 -5.95 -7.64 -5.40
CA GLY A 204 -6.21 -6.31 -5.93
C GLY A 204 -5.78 -6.17 -7.38
N ALA A 205 -4.59 -6.68 -7.72
CA ALA A 205 -4.13 -6.75 -9.11
C ALA A 205 -5.12 -7.56 -9.96
N LEU A 206 -5.48 -8.77 -9.53
CA LEU A 206 -6.41 -9.63 -10.28
C LEU A 206 -7.81 -9.00 -10.45
N GLY A 207 -8.37 -8.40 -9.39
CA GLY A 207 -9.66 -7.70 -9.49
C GLY A 207 -9.58 -6.46 -10.38
N GLN A 208 -8.46 -5.73 -10.32
CA GLN A 208 -8.27 -4.54 -11.12
C GLN A 208 -8.15 -4.84 -12.62
N SER A 209 -7.56 -5.96 -13.04
CA SER A 209 -7.53 -6.34 -14.47
C SER A 209 -8.93 -6.68 -14.99
N VAL A 210 -9.73 -7.42 -14.22
CA VAL A 210 -11.13 -7.72 -14.57
C VAL A 210 -11.97 -6.44 -14.66
N THR A 211 -11.78 -5.52 -13.71
CA THR A 211 -12.42 -4.20 -13.73
C THR A 211 -12.03 -3.40 -14.97
N ALA A 212 -10.73 -3.35 -15.29
CA ALA A 212 -10.19 -2.60 -16.42
C ALA A 212 -10.68 -3.14 -17.76
N VAL A 213 -10.54 -4.45 -18.02
CA VAL A 213 -10.99 -5.06 -19.28
C VAL A 213 -12.50 -4.84 -19.48
N GLY A 214 -13.26 -4.94 -18.39
CA GLY A 214 -14.68 -4.64 -18.41
C GLY A 214 -14.98 -3.17 -18.75
N ALA A 215 -14.37 -2.23 -18.03
CA ALA A 215 -14.60 -0.81 -18.25
C ALA A 215 -14.24 -0.39 -19.68
N LEU A 216 -13.10 -0.88 -20.20
CA LEU A 216 -12.65 -0.61 -21.57
C LEU A 216 -13.60 -1.21 -22.61
N ALA A 217 -14.08 -2.44 -22.41
CA ALA A 217 -15.05 -3.04 -23.30
C ALA A 217 -16.40 -2.29 -23.34
N ALA A 218 -16.80 -1.66 -22.23
CA ALA A 218 -18.03 -0.86 -22.20
C ALA A 218 -17.92 0.42 -23.04
N VAL A 219 -16.72 1.00 -23.16
CA VAL A 219 -16.48 2.23 -23.93
C VAL A 219 -15.86 1.98 -25.31
N ALA A 220 -15.47 0.74 -25.62
CA ALA A 220 -14.91 0.36 -26.91
C ALA A 220 -15.75 0.82 -28.13
N PRO A 221 -17.11 0.76 -28.13
CA PRO A 221 -17.91 1.25 -29.24
C PRO A 221 -17.74 2.76 -29.55
N SER A 222 -17.23 3.54 -28.58
CA SER A 222 -17.03 4.98 -28.76
C SER A 222 -15.78 5.35 -29.58
N ALA A 223 -14.90 4.38 -29.85
CA ALA A 223 -13.61 4.60 -30.51
C ALA A 223 -13.21 3.49 -31.50
N LEU A 224 -13.74 2.26 -31.36
CA LEU A 224 -13.43 1.13 -32.23
C LEU A 224 -14.58 0.81 -33.20
N PRO A 225 -14.26 0.32 -34.42
CA PRO A 225 -15.25 -0.28 -35.30
C PRO A 225 -16.00 -1.45 -34.66
N ALA A 226 -17.23 -1.68 -35.12
CA ALA A 226 -18.16 -2.65 -34.51
C ALA A 226 -17.59 -4.07 -34.29
N PRO A 227 -16.83 -4.68 -35.23
CA PRO A 227 -16.25 -6.02 -35.01
C PRO A 227 -15.31 -6.08 -33.79
N TYR A 228 -14.44 -5.09 -33.64
CA TYR A 228 -13.47 -5.02 -32.54
C TYR A 228 -14.16 -4.66 -31.21
N ALA A 229 -15.17 -3.80 -31.23
CA ALA A 229 -15.96 -3.48 -30.04
C ALA A 229 -16.72 -4.71 -29.51
N ARG A 230 -17.31 -5.52 -30.40
CA ARG A 230 -17.91 -6.81 -30.02
C ARG A 230 -16.86 -7.78 -29.48
N GLY A 231 -15.70 -7.87 -30.14
CA GLY A 231 -14.58 -8.70 -29.67
C GLY A 231 -14.11 -8.31 -28.26
N ALA A 232 -14.01 -7.01 -27.97
CA ALA A 232 -13.69 -6.50 -26.65
C ALA A 232 -14.72 -6.92 -25.59
N ALA A 233 -16.01 -6.90 -25.92
CA ALA A 233 -17.07 -7.36 -25.02
C ALA A 233 -16.96 -8.86 -24.70
N VAL A 234 -16.69 -9.70 -25.70
CA VAL A 234 -16.47 -11.15 -25.50
C VAL A 234 -15.21 -11.41 -24.66
N ALA A 235 -14.10 -10.74 -24.98
CA ALA A 235 -12.85 -10.87 -24.23
C ALA A 235 -13.01 -10.44 -22.76
N ALA A 236 -13.75 -9.35 -22.51
CA ALA A 236 -14.04 -8.89 -21.16
C ALA A 236 -14.89 -9.89 -20.35
N LEU A 237 -15.81 -10.61 -21.00
CA LEU A 237 -16.60 -11.64 -20.35
C LEU A 237 -15.75 -12.88 -20.06
N LEU A 238 -15.21 -13.52 -21.10
CA LEU A 238 -14.51 -14.81 -20.97
C LEU A 238 -13.21 -14.64 -20.18
N GLY A 239 -12.38 -13.68 -20.55
CA GLY A 239 -11.14 -13.38 -19.82
C GLY A 239 -11.42 -12.86 -18.41
N GLY A 240 -12.46 -12.06 -18.23
CA GLY A 240 -12.87 -11.56 -16.91
C GLY A 240 -13.27 -12.68 -15.96
N VAL A 241 -14.09 -13.63 -16.41
CA VAL A 241 -14.49 -14.81 -15.60
C VAL A 241 -13.28 -15.70 -15.28
N SER A 242 -12.39 -15.95 -16.25
CA SER A 242 -11.18 -16.75 -16.02
C SER A 242 -10.28 -16.14 -14.94
N VAL A 243 -9.98 -14.84 -15.03
CA VAL A 243 -9.14 -14.16 -14.05
C VAL A 243 -9.85 -14.03 -12.70
N TRP A 244 -11.17 -13.80 -12.69
CA TRP A 244 -11.97 -13.77 -11.47
C TRP A 244 -11.95 -15.12 -10.73
N GLY A 245 -12.02 -16.25 -11.45
CA GLY A 245 -11.90 -17.58 -10.86
C GLY A 245 -10.57 -17.76 -10.13
N PHE A 246 -9.46 -17.35 -10.74
CA PHE A 246 -8.16 -17.35 -10.07
C PHE A 246 -8.09 -16.34 -8.90
N ALA A 247 -8.75 -15.19 -9.01
CA ALA A 247 -8.87 -14.23 -7.92
C ALA A 247 -9.59 -14.83 -6.69
N MET A 248 -10.60 -15.68 -6.88
CA MET A 248 -11.27 -16.38 -5.78
C MET A 248 -10.36 -17.41 -5.10
N LEU A 249 -9.54 -18.14 -5.87
CA LEU A 249 -8.51 -19.00 -5.30
C LEU A 249 -7.51 -18.19 -4.46
N TRP A 250 -7.02 -17.06 -4.99
CA TRP A 250 -6.08 -16.19 -4.28
C TRP A 250 -6.71 -15.57 -3.03
N LEU A 251 -7.98 -15.19 -3.09
CA LEU A 251 -8.76 -14.72 -1.95
C LEU A 251 -8.79 -15.78 -0.84
N ALA A 252 -9.09 -17.04 -1.17
CA ALA A 252 -9.12 -18.13 -0.20
C ALA A 252 -7.74 -18.34 0.46
N LEU A 253 -6.66 -18.30 -0.32
CA LEU A 253 -5.29 -18.39 0.18
C LEU A 253 -4.95 -17.23 1.13
N ALA A 254 -5.18 -15.99 0.71
CA ALA A 254 -4.90 -14.80 1.50
C ALA A 254 -5.73 -14.76 2.79
N ALA A 255 -7.00 -15.16 2.73
CA ALA A 255 -7.88 -15.30 3.88
C ALA A 255 -7.40 -16.38 4.84
N GLY A 256 -6.97 -17.55 4.35
CA GLY A 256 -6.43 -18.64 5.16
C GLY A 256 -5.16 -18.24 5.93
N LEU A 257 -4.20 -17.59 5.25
CA LEU A 257 -2.98 -17.06 5.86
C LEU A 257 -3.29 -15.98 6.92
N THR A 258 -4.27 -15.11 6.62
CA THR A 258 -4.71 -14.07 7.56
C THR A 258 -5.39 -14.68 8.78
N ALA A 259 -6.27 -15.66 8.60
CA ALA A 259 -6.94 -16.35 9.71
C ALA A 259 -5.94 -17.09 10.61
N ARG A 260 -4.92 -17.75 10.03
CA ARG A 260 -3.83 -18.40 10.78
C ARG A 260 -3.05 -17.39 11.61
N THR A 261 -2.70 -16.24 11.04
CA THR A 261 -1.91 -15.20 11.75
C THR A 261 -2.73 -14.45 12.80
N VAL A 262 -4.02 -14.21 12.56
CA VAL A 262 -4.93 -13.62 13.56
C VAL A 262 -5.03 -14.51 14.80
N ARG A 263 -5.10 -15.84 14.65
CA ARG A 263 -5.08 -16.78 15.78
C ARG A 263 -3.80 -16.73 16.61
N GLY A 264 -2.68 -16.32 16.00
CA GLY A 264 -1.40 -16.11 16.66
C GLY A 264 -1.19 -14.72 17.26
N GLY A 265 -2.20 -13.84 17.25
CA GLY A 265 -2.11 -12.50 17.80
C GLY A 265 -1.51 -11.48 16.81
N LEU A 266 -2.15 -11.28 15.66
CA LEU A 266 -1.72 -10.32 14.64
C LEU A 266 -1.68 -8.88 15.22
N PRO A 267 -0.49 -8.26 15.39
CA PRO A 267 -0.40 -6.88 15.85
C PRO A 267 -0.91 -5.92 14.78
N PHE A 268 -1.45 -4.78 15.21
CA PHE A 268 -1.82 -3.74 14.27
C PHE A 268 -0.57 -3.18 13.61
N ALA A 269 -0.58 -3.11 12.28
CA ALA A 269 0.47 -2.49 11.49
C ALA A 269 -0.15 -1.66 10.35
N PRO A 270 0.53 -0.62 9.86
CA PRO A 270 0.05 0.16 8.70
C PRO A 270 -0.24 -0.70 7.46
N THR A 271 0.41 -1.87 7.34
CA THR A 271 0.18 -2.84 6.26
C THR A 271 -1.24 -3.38 6.21
N TRP A 272 -2.04 -3.27 7.28
CA TRP A 272 -3.47 -3.65 7.28
C TRP A 272 -4.29 -2.88 6.23
N TRP A 273 -3.84 -1.70 5.79
CA TRP A 273 -4.46 -1.00 4.66
C TRP A 273 -4.44 -1.80 3.34
N SER A 274 -3.58 -2.81 3.25
CA SER A 274 -3.50 -3.76 2.12
C SER A 274 -4.72 -4.68 2.02
N PHE A 275 -5.59 -4.77 3.03
CA PHE A 275 -6.86 -5.50 2.90
C PHE A 275 -7.88 -4.72 2.07
N ILE A 276 -7.88 -3.39 2.18
CA ILE A 276 -9.02 -2.56 1.76
C ILE A 276 -9.08 -2.41 0.24
N PHE A 277 -7.98 -1.93 -0.36
CA PHE A 277 -7.98 -1.69 -1.80
C PHE A 277 -8.21 -2.97 -2.61
N PRO A 278 -7.53 -4.09 -2.31
CA PRO A 278 -7.74 -5.33 -3.02
C PRO A 278 -9.15 -5.90 -2.98
N VAL A 279 -9.78 -5.93 -1.80
CA VAL A 279 -11.15 -6.43 -1.69
C VAL A 279 -12.10 -5.47 -2.43
N GLY A 280 -11.88 -4.16 -2.35
CA GLY A 280 -12.65 -3.19 -3.14
C GLY A 280 -12.51 -3.36 -4.66
N ALA A 281 -11.30 -3.65 -5.16
CA ALA A 281 -11.08 -3.97 -6.57
C ALA A 281 -11.76 -5.29 -6.98
N CYS A 282 -11.85 -6.25 -6.05
CA CYS A 282 -12.61 -7.48 -6.26
C CYS A 282 -14.13 -7.22 -6.31
N VAL A 283 -14.65 -6.25 -5.53
CA VAL A 283 -16.04 -5.81 -5.65
C VAL A 283 -16.30 -5.23 -7.03
N THR A 284 -15.47 -4.27 -7.49
CA THR A 284 -15.69 -3.65 -8.81
C THR A 284 -15.57 -4.66 -9.96
N ALA A 285 -14.66 -5.63 -9.85
CA ALA A 285 -14.53 -6.74 -10.80
C ALA A 285 -15.81 -7.57 -10.87
N THR A 286 -16.30 -8.00 -9.71
CA THR A 286 -17.47 -8.87 -9.60
C THR A 286 -18.74 -8.12 -10.03
N SER A 287 -18.87 -6.84 -9.67
CA SER A 287 -19.92 -5.94 -10.16
C SER A 287 -19.90 -5.80 -11.68
N ALA A 288 -18.71 -5.66 -12.30
CA ALA A 288 -18.58 -5.56 -13.74
C ALA A 288 -19.00 -6.85 -14.48
N LEU A 289 -18.75 -8.02 -13.87
CA LEU A 289 -19.23 -9.32 -14.38
C LEU A 289 -20.75 -9.47 -14.19
N ALA A 290 -21.29 -9.06 -13.04
CA ALA A 290 -22.73 -9.05 -12.78
C ALA A 290 -23.48 -8.20 -13.81
N ALA A 291 -22.99 -6.98 -14.08
CA ALA A 291 -23.60 -6.07 -15.05
C ALA A 291 -23.60 -6.61 -16.48
N ARG A 292 -22.60 -7.44 -16.86
CA ARG A 292 -22.53 -8.06 -18.20
C ARG A 292 -23.38 -9.31 -18.36
N THR A 293 -23.49 -10.10 -17.30
CA THR A 293 -24.11 -11.44 -17.36
C THR A 293 -25.54 -11.45 -16.85
N GLY A 294 -25.93 -10.48 -16.03
CA GLY A 294 -27.19 -10.54 -15.27
C GLY A 294 -27.19 -11.63 -14.18
N SER A 295 -26.05 -12.27 -13.90
CA SER A 295 -25.97 -13.41 -13.00
C SER A 295 -26.16 -13.01 -11.54
N GLN A 296 -27.08 -13.70 -10.85
CA GLN A 296 -27.30 -13.53 -9.41
C GLN A 296 -26.08 -13.95 -8.58
N LEU A 297 -25.27 -14.91 -9.07
CA LEU A 297 -24.04 -15.34 -8.41
C LEU A 297 -23.08 -14.16 -8.23
N PHE A 298 -22.80 -13.43 -9.32
CA PHE A 298 -21.90 -12.28 -9.27
C PHE A 298 -22.52 -11.11 -8.49
N THR A 299 -23.83 -10.91 -8.56
CA THR A 299 -24.52 -9.90 -7.76
C THR A 299 -24.32 -10.13 -6.27
N TRP A 300 -24.65 -11.32 -5.76
CA TRP A 300 -24.51 -11.62 -4.34
C TRP A 300 -23.03 -11.64 -3.90
N ALA A 301 -22.14 -12.19 -4.72
CA ALA A 301 -20.71 -12.16 -4.43
C ALA A 301 -20.18 -10.73 -4.28
N ALA A 302 -20.57 -9.80 -5.16
CA ALA A 302 -20.19 -8.39 -5.07
C ALA A 302 -20.72 -7.73 -3.79
N VAL A 303 -21.96 -8.00 -3.40
CA VAL A 303 -22.56 -7.48 -2.16
C VAL A 303 -21.82 -8.01 -0.93
N VAL A 304 -21.55 -9.31 -0.86
CA VAL A 304 -20.82 -9.93 0.27
C VAL A 304 -19.41 -9.34 0.37
N LEU A 305 -18.66 -9.28 -0.73
CA LEU A 305 -17.33 -8.66 -0.77
C LEU A 305 -17.38 -7.19 -0.34
N TYR A 306 -18.42 -6.45 -0.70
CA TYR A 306 -18.58 -5.06 -0.33
C TYR A 306 -18.85 -4.87 1.17
N VAL A 307 -19.72 -5.71 1.76
CA VAL A 307 -19.93 -5.71 3.21
C VAL A 307 -18.61 -6.02 3.94
N LEU A 308 -17.86 -7.02 3.49
CA LEU A 308 -16.57 -7.38 4.07
C LEU A 308 -15.55 -6.23 3.99
N VAL A 309 -15.44 -5.54 2.84
CA VAL A 309 -14.49 -4.41 2.72
C VAL A 309 -14.89 -3.23 3.58
N VAL A 310 -16.19 -2.95 3.74
CA VAL A 310 -16.68 -1.88 4.62
C VAL A 310 -16.36 -2.21 6.09
N ILE A 311 -16.58 -3.45 6.53
CA ILE A 311 -16.19 -3.90 7.89
C ILE A 311 -14.68 -3.76 8.10
N ALA A 312 -13.88 -4.29 7.17
CA ALA A 312 -12.42 -4.19 7.25
C ALA A 312 -11.96 -2.72 7.29
N TRP A 313 -12.56 -1.86 6.47
CA TRP A 313 -12.24 -0.44 6.42
C TRP A 313 -12.56 0.27 7.74
N MET A 314 -13.72 0.01 8.34
CA MET A 314 -14.08 0.58 9.65
C MET A 314 -13.08 0.17 10.73
N VAL A 315 -12.66 -1.10 10.76
CA VAL A 315 -11.66 -1.61 11.71
C VAL A 315 -10.31 -0.93 11.50
N VAL A 316 -9.82 -0.88 10.26
CA VAL A 316 -8.51 -0.30 9.93
C VAL A 316 -8.48 1.20 10.19
N VAL A 317 -9.54 1.95 9.84
CA VAL A 317 -9.65 3.38 10.15
C VAL A 317 -9.64 3.60 11.66
N SER A 318 -10.45 2.85 12.41
CA SER A 318 -10.53 2.98 13.87
C SER A 318 -9.19 2.74 14.54
N ARG A 319 -8.47 1.68 14.15
CA ARG A 319 -7.13 1.37 14.65
C ARG A 319 -6.09 2.42 14.24
N SER A 320 -6.13 2.89 12.99
CA SER A 320 -5.24 3.95 12.49
C SER A 320 -5.42 5.26 13.24
N LEU A 321 -6.66 5.66 13.52
CA LEU A 321 -6.97 6.87 14.27
C LEU A 321 -6.51 6.76 15.73
N ARG A 322 -6.73 5.61 16.39
CA ARG A 322 -6.22 5.36 17.74
C ARG A 322 -4.69 5.42 17.80
N TYR A 323 -4.03 4.79 16.84
CA TYR A 323 -2.57 4.81 16.71
C TYR A 323 -2.03 6.24 16.52
N ALA A 324 -2.64 7.02 15.61
CA ALA A 324 -2.28 8.41 15.38
C ALA A 324 -2.51 9.30 16.62
N ALA A 325 -3.62 9.10 17.34
CA ALA A 325 -3.93 9.83 18.56
C ALA A 325 -2.93 9.54 19.69
N GLY A 326 -2.48 8.30 19.84
CA GLY A 326 -1.43 7.92 20.79
C GLY A 326 -0.10 8.62 20.49
N HIS A 327 0.31 8.65 19.22
CA HIS A 327 1.55 9.31 18.78
C HIS A 327 1.52 10.84 18.97
N MET A 328 0.37 11.49 18.77
CA MET A 328 0.25 12.93 19.00
C MET A 328 0.33 13.30 20.49
N ARG A 329 -0.15 12.43 21.39
CA ARG A 329 -0.06 12.63 22.84
C ARG A 329 1.34 12.44 23.40
N ARG A 330 2.18 11.64 22.73
CA ARG A 330 3.52 11.26 23.19
C ARG A 330 4.67 12.08 22.58
N ARG A 331 4.43 13.22 21.91
CA ARG A 331 5.50 14.02 21.25
C ARG A 331 6.73 14.18 22.18
N PRO A 332 7.86 13.51 21.90
CA PRO A 332 9.04 13.65 22.73
C PRO A 332 9.65 15.01 22.43
N VAL A 333 10.01 15.73 23.49
CA VAL A 333 10.81 16.95 23.38
C VAL A 333 12.15 16.56 22.76
N ILE A 334 12.36 16.89 21.49
CA ILE A 334 13.66 16.76 20.83
C ILE A 334 14.61 17.76 21.51
N LYS A 335 15.33 17.32 22.55
CA LYS A 335 16.49 18.05 23.04
C LYS A 335 17.66 17.69 22.13
N HIS A 336 18.01 18.58 21.22
CA HIS A 336 19.33 18.54 20.61
C HIS A 336 20.37 18.59 21.73
N ALA A 337 21.13 17.50 21.89
CA ALA A 337 22.29 17.48 22.76
C ALA A 337 23.36 18.43 22.17
N ARG A 338 23.22 19.73 22.45
CA ARG A 338 24.32 20.68 22.29
C ARG A 338 25.39 20.25 23.30
N ARG A 339 26.57 19.85 22.81
CA ARG A 339 27.77 19.66 23.63
C ARG A 339 27.91 20.86 24.56
N ARG A 340 27.75 20.65 25.86
CA ARG A 340 28.35 21.50 26.89
C ARG A 340 29.45 20.68 27.59
N PRO A 341 30.60 21.30 27.89
CA PRO A 341 31.66 20.64 28.64
C PRO A 341 31.12 20.18 30.00
N ALA A 342 31.55 18.99 30.42
CA ALA A 342 31.13 18.38 31.67
C ALA A 342 31.63 19.19 32.87
N GLU A 343 30.70 19.61 33.71
CA GLU A 343 30.96 19.88 35.12
C GLU A 343 30.21 18.81 35.93
N PRO A 344 30.86 18.16 36.90
CA PRO A 344 30.25 17.08 37.66
C PRO A 344 29.42 17.69 38.79
N ASP A 345 28.08 17.65 38.67
CA ASP A 345 27.21 17.95 39.80
C ASP A 345 26.28 16.76 40.11
N ALA A 346 26.24 16.46 41.40
CA ALA A 346 25.73 15.24 41.97
C ALA A 346 24.23 15.35 42.31
N ARG A 347 23.54 14.21 42.26
CA ARG A 347 22.21 13.93 42.85
C ARG A 347 20.98 14.52 42.13
N ARG A 348 20.60 13.89 41.01
CA ARG A 348 19.18 13.59 40.65
C ARG A 348 19.16 12.20 40.02
N GLY A 349 18.18 11.35 40.38
CA GLY A 349 18.01 10.02 39.81
C GLY A 349 18.07 10.08 38.29
N VAL A 350 19.06 9.43 37.70
CA VAL A 350 19.35 9.51 36.27
C VAL A 350 18.26 8.73 35.54
N ALA A 351 17.42 9.41 34.76
CA ALA A 351 16.47 8.73 33.89
C ALA A 351 17.23 7.75 32.99
N PRO A 352 16.78 6.49 32.84
CA PRO A 352 17.53 5.48 32.10
C PRO A 352 17.86 5.95 30.68
N VAL A 353 19.06 5.61 30.26
CA VAL A 353 19.61 5.90 28.94
C VAL A 353 19.97 4.58 28.29
N LEU A 354 19.39 4.31 27.12
CA LEU A 354 19.75 3.17 26.29
C LEU A 354 20.81 3.60 25.28
N ARG A 355 21.93 2.89 25.22
CA ARG A 355 23.00 3.12 24.22
C ARG A 355 23.40 1.82 23.57
N GLY A 356 23.83 1.88 22.32
CA GLY A 356 24.35 0.73 21.61
C GLY A 356 25.11 1.12 20.36
N THR A 357 25.80 0.15 19.77
CA THR A 357 26.39 0.26 18.44
C THR A 357 25.74 -0.73 17.48
N VAL A 358 25.50 -0.29 16.25
CA VAL A 358 25.06 -1.15 15.15
C VAL A 358 26.29 -1.53 14.33
N ARG A 359 26.57 -2.83 14.25
CA ARG A 359 27.71 -3.37 13.49
C ARG A 359 27.23 -4.38 12.44
N SER A 360 27.90 -4.38 11.29
CA SER A 360 27.64 -5.37 10.22
C SER A 360 28.36 -6.69 10.53
N SER A 361 27.67 -7.83 10.44
CA SER A 361 28.32 -9.15 10.55
C SER A 361 29.06 -9.57 9.27
N THR A 362 28.75 -8.99 8.11
CA THR A 362 29.31 -9.39 6.81
C THR A 362 30.55 -8.61 6.40
N THR A 363 30.93 -7.60 7.18
CA THR A 363 32.12 -6.78 6.91
C THR A 363 32.94 -6.64 8.19
N ASP A 364 33.42 -7.77 8.72
CA ASP A 364 34.34 -7.84 9.87
C ASP A 364 33.94 -6.97 11.09
N GLY A 365 32.64 -6.83 11.37
CA GLY A 365 32.17 -6.06 12.52
C GLY A 365 32.25 -4.54 12.37
N ARG A 366 32.39 -4.01 11.13
CA ARG A 366 32.43 -2.56 10.90
C ARG A 366 31.14 -1.87 11.34
N PRO A 367 31.25 -0.69 11.97
CA PRO A 367 30.08 0.10 12.37
C PRO A 367 29.28 0.55 11.15
N VAL A 368 27.95 0.58 11.30
CA VAL A 368 27.02 0.99 10.24
C VAL A 368 26.51 2.38 10.56
N SER A 369 26.91 3.37 9.77
CA SER A 369 26.45 4.76 9.88
C SER A 369 25.09 4.98 9.20
N GLU A 370 24.31 5.93 9.70
CA GLU A 370 22.97 6.28 9.19
C GLU A 370 21.95 5.12 9.19
N ALA A 371 22.20 4.06 9.95
CA ALA A 371 21.21 3.02 10.18
C ALA A 371 20.07 3.58 11.05
N ARG A 372 18.84 3.34 10.62
CA ARG A 372 17.65 3.77 11.37
C ARG A 372 17.36 2.78 12.49
N VAL A 373 17.54 3.23 13.73
CA VAL A 373 17.21 2.49 14.95
C VAL A 373 15.90 3.01 15.49
N THR A 374 14.94 2.13 15.70
CA THR A 374 13.60 2.44 16.20
C THR A 374 13.40 1.74 17.54
N LEU A 375 13.03 2.49 18.57
CA LEU A 375 12.68 1.96 19.89
C LEU A 375 11.16 1.84 20.00
N LEU A 376 10.67 0.66 20.38
CA LEU A 376 9.26 0.35 20.62
C LEU A 376 9.02 0.09 22.11
N ASP A 377 7.87 0.50 22.63
CA ASP A 377 7.42 0.16 24.00
C ASP A 377 6.78 -1.26 24.05
N PRO A 378 6.33 -1.75 25.23
CA PRO A 378 5.70 -3.07 25.33
C PRO A 378 4.41 -3.21 24.50
N ALA A 379 3.75 -2.11 24.16
CA ALA A 379 2.57 -2.10 23.31
C ALA A 379 2.92 -2.13 21.80
N GLY A 380 4.20 -2.04 21.46
CA GLY A 380 4.70 -1.99 20.08
C GLY A 380 4.68 -0.59 19.46
N ASP A 381 4.46 0.46 20.26
CA ASP A 381 4.44 1.85 19.80
C ASP A 381 5.86 2.44 19.73
N VAL A 382 6.14 3.26 18.72
CA VAL A 382 7.45 3.89 18.55
C VAL A 382 7.65 5.00 19.59
N VAL A 383 8.62 4.79 20.47
CA VAL A 383 9.00 5.72 21.55
C VAL A 383 10.13 6.65 21.11
N GLY A 384 10.97 6.19 20.17
CA GLY A 384 12.07 6.99 19.66
C GLY A 384 12.62 6.44 18.33
N ILE A 385 13.17 7.33 17.51
CA ILE A 385 13.94 6.98 16.32
C ILE A 385 15.29 7.71 16.40
N ALA A 386 16.37 6.96 16.24
CA ALA A 386 17.73 7.47 16.14
C ALA A 386 18.35 7.02 14.81
N LEU A 387 19.24 7.85 14.26
CA LEU A 387 20.16 7.43 13.22
C LEU A 387 21.51 7.17 13.88
N THR A 388 22.17 6.09 13.48
CA THR A 388 23.53 5.81 13.98
C THR A 388 24.52 6.84 13.46
N ALA A 389 25.49 7.22 14.30
CA ALA A 389 26.61 8.09 13.94
C ALA A 389 27.63 7.35 13.04
N GLU A 390 28.68 8.04 12.58
CA GLU A 390 29.74 7.47 11.74
C GLU A 390 30.41 6.23 12.36
N ASP A 391 30.47 6.18 13.70
CA ASP A 391 30.99 5.06 14.49
C ASP A 391 29.93 3.99 14.82
N GLY A 392 28.73 4.08 14.21
CA GLY A 392 27.63 3.14 14.39
C GLY A 392 26.87 3.31 15.71
N SER A 393 27.20 4.32 16.52
CA SER A 393 26.58 4.52 17.83
C SER A 393 25.19 5.15 17.75
N TYR A 394 24.29 4.74 18.65
CA TYR A 394 22.98 5.37 18.87
C TYR A 394 22.70 5.50 20.38
N ALA A 395 21.80 6.43 20.73
CA ALA A 395 21.35 6.61 22.10
C ALA A 395 19.90 7.09 22.18
N PHE A 396 19.16 6.60 23.18
CA PHE A 396 17.86 7.08 23.61
C PHE A 396 17.95 7.50 25.07
N THR A 397 17.58 8.76 25.37
CA THR A 397 17.68 9.34 26.72
C THR A 397 16.31 9.68 27.28
N GLY A 398 16.16 9.61 28.60
CA GLY A 398 14.91 10.01 29.27
C GLY A 398 13.82 8.95 29.14
N LEU A 399 14.21 7.68 29.19
CA LEU A 399 13.28 6.56 29.16
C LEU A 399 12.72 6.31 30.57
N GLU A 400 11.56 5.66 30.64
CA GLU A 400 11.04 5.08 31.88
C GLU A 400 11.55 3.64 32.02
N ALA A 401 11.65 3.11 33.23
CA ALA A 401 12.03 1.72 33.47
C ALA A 401 10.90 0.79 33.03
N ASP A 402 11.05 0.16 31.87
CA ASP A 402 10.06 -0.71 31.23
C ASP A 402 10.72 -1.63 30.19
N GLN A 403 9.95 -2.53 29.57
CA GLN A 403 10.40 -3.39 28.48
C GLN A 403 10.34 -2.66 27.13
N TYR A 404 11.43 -2.64 26.38
CA TYR A 404 11.48 -2.02 25.06
C TYR A 404 11.95 -3.02 24.00
N THR A 405 11.57 -2.78 22.74
CA THR A 405 12.08 -3.52 21.59
C THR A 405 12.83 -2.56 20.67
N VAL A 406 14.09 -2.86 20.38
CA VAL A 406 14.91 -2.08 19.43
C VAL A 406 14.86 -2.78 18.08
N VAL A 407 14.51 -2.02 17.04
CA VAL A 407 14.44 -2.48 15.65
C VAL A 407 15.38 -1.67 14.80
N VAL A 408 16.33 -2.33 14.14
CA VAL A 408 17.22 -1.70 13.15
C VAL A 408 16.71 -2.02 11.75
N ALA A 409 16.57 -0.99 10.92
CA ALA A 409 16.18 -1.17 9.52
C ALA A 409 17.33 -1.79 8.71
N GLY A 410 17.09 -3.00 8.20
CA GLY A 410 17.93 -3.81 7.32
C GLY A 410 17.15 -5.06 6.91
N TYR A 411 17.56 -5.81 5.88
CA TYR A 411 16.95 -7.11 5.58
C TYR A 411 17.94 -8.24 5.85
N PRO A 412 17.64 -9.18 6.77
CA PRO A 412 16.46 -9.22 7.64
C PRO A 412 16.53 -8.18 8.78
N ALA A 413 15.37 -7.58 9.11
CA ALA A 413 15.28 -6.61 10.20
C ALA A 413 15.48 -7.36 11.52
N ARG A 414 16.55 -7.03 12.26
CA ARG A 414 16.77 -7.59 13.59
C ARG A 414 16.03 -6.74 14.63
N ALA A 415 15.16 -7.41 15.37
CA ALA A 415 14.50 -6.87 16.55
C ALA A 415 15.04 -7.61 17.77
N ALA A 416 15.43 -6.87 18.80
CA ALA A 416 15.80 -7.44 20.09
C ALA A 416 15.01 -6.73 21.19
N SER A 417 14.45 -7.50 22.12
CA SER A 417 13.73 -6.98 23.28
C SER A 417 14.68 -6.91 24.48
N LEU A 418 14.60 -5.83 25.23
CA LEU A 418 15.42 -5.58 26.42
C LEU A 418 14.56 -4.95 27.51
N THR A 419 14.86 -5.26 28.77
CA THR A 419 14.19 -4.68 29.94
C THR A 419 15.11 -3.65 30.56
N LEU A 420 14.65 -2.41 30.73
CA LEU A 420 15.43 -1.35 31.36
C LEU A 420 15.08 -1.23 32.84
N ASP A 421 16.06 -1.42 33.71
CA ASP A 421 15.89 -1.28 35.16
C ASP A 421 16.17 0.18 35.62
N ALA A 422 15.58 0.57 36.74
CA ALA A 422 15.65 1.94 37.30
C ALA A 422 17.07 2.39 37.71
N ALA A 423 18.09 1.53 37.63
CA ALA A 423 19.46 1.79 38.05
C ALA A 423 20.42 2.26 36.93
N GLY A 424 20.00 2.26 35.65
CA GLY A 424 20.63 3.00 34.56
C GLY A 424 22.08 2.67 34.19
N GLN A 425 22.26 1.81 33.17
CA GLN A 425 23.15 1.96 32.00
C GLN A 425 23.28 0.58 31.35
N ASP A 426 22.38 0.24 30.42
CA ASP A 426 22.55 -0.96 29.60
C ASP A 426 23.10 -0.56 28.23
N ALA A 427 24.34 -0.98 27.98
CA ALA A 427 24.92 -1.01 26.66
C ALA A 427 24.36 -2.23 25.93
N PHE A 428 23.50 -2.02 24.94
CA PHE A 428 22.91 -3.08 24.14
C PHE A 428 23.42 -2.99 22.71
N ASP A 429 24.47 -3.75 22.40
CA ASP A 429 25.05 -3.82 21.06
C ASP A 429 24.24 -4.75 20.16
N LEU A 430 23.96 -4.29 18.93
CA LEU A 430 23.20 -5.03 17.93
C LEU A 430 24.09 -5.35 16.73
N THR A 431 24.35 -6.65 16.54
CA THR A 431 25.04 -7.15 15.35
C THR A 431 24.01 -7.47 14.28
N MET A 432 24.11 -6.86 13.09
CA MET A 432 23.29 -7.22 11.93
C MET A 432 23.84 -8.46 11.26
N ALA A 433 23.06 -9.54 11.14
CA ALA A 433 23.44 -10.65 10.27
C ALA A 433 22.80 -10.55 8.89
N HIS A 434 23.61 -10.76 7.87
CA HIS A 434 23.18 -11.14 6.53
C HIS A 434 23.66 -12.57 6.33
N ASP A 435 22.74 -13.53 6.23
CA ASP A 435 23.11 -14.92 5.94
C ASP A 435 23.54 -14.99 4.47
N GLU A 436 24.76 -15.47 4.23
CA GLU A 436 25.16 -15.93 2.90
C GLU A 436 24.46 -17.27 2.64
N GLY A 437 23.55 -17.27 1.66
CA GLY A 437 22.85 -18.45 1.15
C GLY A 437 22.15 -18.14 -0.15
#